data_AF-A0A1E4DHJ1-F1
#
_entry.id   AF-A0A1E4DHJ1-F1
#
_cell.length_a   1.000
_cell.length_b   1.000
_cell.length_c   1.000
_cell.angle_alpha   90.00
_cell.angle_beta   90.00
_cell.angle_gamma   90.00
#
_symmetry.space_group_name_H-M   'P 1'
#
loop_
_entity.id
_entity.type
_entity.pdbx_description
1 polymer ?
#
loop_
_entity_poly.entity_id
_entity_poly.type
_entity_poly.pdbx_seq_one_letter_code
_entity_poly.pdbx_strand_id
1 'polypeptide(L)'
;MRDISNEDIRTDTTMKTGWRRNGSYRRNQFPQVERAPAGLKPAHFIEPETAAAQCTDYHRENIMMLCPATHCGHMMEADVRAGYDPCSGLECLYCPRCGHRGMKARDGVQLLFTGQHEYVFSYGPSLSHLKVVLSMVAINLFRTQGMAPTQLAAHVADWALLMGQVCGTVRFAGDLVLSSCYEYCRRQATKSPAVSSL
;
A
#
# COMPACT_ATOMS: atom_id res chain seq x y z
N MET A 1 -8.66 4.61 58.35
CA MET A 1 -7.39 5.12 58.92
C MET A 1 -6.28 4.39 58.18
N ARG A 2 -5.59 5.03 57.22
CA ARG A 2 -4.51 6.05 57.39
C ARG A 2 -3.25 5.38 57.96
N ASP A 3 -2.04 5.43 57.41
CA ASP A 3 -1.35 6.25 56.38
C ASP A 3 -0.18 5.37 55.81
N ILE A 4 0.24 5.37 54.54
CA ILE A 4 1.00 6.34 53.72
C ILE A 4 2.26 6.94 54.38
N SER A 5 3.45 6.54 53.90
CA SER A 5 4.52 7.43 53.34
C SER A 5 5.65 6.55 52.75
N ASN A 6 5.98 6.60 51.46
CA ASN A 6 6.63 7.63 50.61
C ASN A 6 8.17 7.64 50.66
N GLU A 7 8.73 7.66 49.44
CA GLU A 7 10.12 7.97 49.02
C GLU A 7 11.17 6.88 49.34
N ASP A 8 11.94 6.34 48.39
CA ASP A 8 12.80 7.08 47.45
C ASP A 8 12.92 6.49 46.04
N ILE A 9 12.94 7.44 45.10
CA ILE A 9 13.37 7.36 43.71
C ILE A 9 14.91 7.42 43.67
N ARG A 10 15.60 6.52 42.95
CA ARG A 10 16.66 6.91 41.98
C ARG A 10 17.33 5.74 41.24
N THR A 11 17.17 5.82 39.92
CA THR A 11 18.17 5.67 38.84
C THR A 11 19.04 4.41 38.80
N ASP A 12 18.79 3.58 37.78
CA ASP A 12 19.84 2.74 37.21
C ASP A 12 20.12 3.21 35.76
N THR A 13 21.20 3.98 35.62
CA THR A 13 21.76 4.45 34.36
C THR A 13 23.15 3.85 34.25
N THR A 14 23.38 2.88 33.37
CA THR A 14 24.67 2.80 32.67
C THR A 14 24.57 2.05 31.35
N MET A 15 24.69 2.81 30.27
CA MET A 15 25.11 2.33 28.96
C MET A 15 26.58 1.87 28.99
N LYS A 16 26.90 0.75 28.32
CA LYS A 16 28.07 0.59 27.41
C LYS A 16 28.40 -0.89 27.19
N THR A 17 28.12 -1.39 26.00
CA THR A 17 28.93 -2.37 25.25
C THR A 17 28.47 -2.26 23.80
N GLY A 18 29.24 -1.83 22.79
CA GLY A 18 30.66 -2.08 22.56
C GLY A 18 30.80 -2.90 21.28
N TRP A 19 30.30 -2.41 20.14
CA TRP A 19 30.48 -3.07 18.84
C TRP A 19 31.94 -2.89 18.39
N ARG A 20 32.72 -3.97 18.53
CA ARG A 20 34.10 -4.06 18.03
C ARG A 20 34.11 -3.97 16.49
N ARG A 21 34.90 -3.05 15.96
CA ARG A 21 35.39 -3.06 14.57
C ARG A 21 36.54 -4.05 14.48
N ASN A 22 36.50 -4.93 13.49
CA ASN A 22 37.70 -5.51 12.86
C ASN A 22 37.29 -6.07 11.48
N GLY A 23 37.84 -5.48 10.42
CA GLY A 23 37.58 -5.87 9.04
C GLY A 23 38.44 -5.05 8.09
N SER A 24 39.70 -5.46 7.99
CA SER A 24 40.73 -4.95 7.09
C SER A 24 40.28 -4.84 5.64
N TYR A 25 40.44 -3.66 5.04
CA TYR A 25 40.37 -3.45 3.59
C TYR A 25 41.52 -4.21 2.90
N ARG A 26 41.22 -5.38 2.32
CA ARG A 26 42.04 -5.95 1.25
C ARG A 26 41.51 -5.47 -0.10
N ARG A 27 42.35 -4.70 -0.78
CA ARG A 27 42.21 -4.25 -2.16
C ARG A 27 42.32 -5.47 -3.07
N ASN A 28 41.19 -6.03 -3.52
CA ASN A 28 41.18 -7.07 -4.55
C ASN A 28 40.78 -6.48 -5.90
N GLN A 29 41.59 -6.86 -6.90
CA GLN A 29 41.58 -6.43 -8.28
C GLN A 29 40.25 -6.72 -8.98
N PHE A 30 39.83 -5.79 -9.84
CA PHE A 30 38.73 -5.97 -10.78
C PHE A 30 39.01 -7.14 -11.73
N PRO A 31 38.09 -8.10 -11.90
CA PRO A 31 38.12 -9.00 -13.06
C PRO A 31 37.80 -8.19 -14.33
N GLN A 32 38.55 -8.45 -15.39
CA GLN A 32 38.32 -7.85 -16.70
C GLN A 32 36.92 -8.17 -17.22
N VAL A 33 36.32 -7.18 -17.87
CA VAL A 33 35.01 -7.24 -18.53
C VAL A 33 35.09 -8.24 -19.69
N GLU A 34 34.53 -9.44 -19.51
CA GLU A 34 34.16 -10.30 -20.63
C GLU A 34 33.04 -9.63 -21.43
N ARG A 35 33.29 -9.41 -22.72
CA ARG A 35 32.34 -8.82 -23.66
C ARG A 35 31.11 -9.73 -23.78
N ALA A 36 29.94 -9.17 -23.48
CA ALA A 36 28.66 -9.81 -23.75
C ALA A 36 28.47 -10.06 -25.26
N PRO A 37 27.88 -11.19 -25.67
CA PRO A 37 27.57 -11.46 -27.07
C PRO A 37 26.51 -10.49 -27.59
N ALA A 38 26.77 -9.91 -28.76
CA ALA A 38 25.85 -9.03 -29.46
C ALA A 38 24.60 -9.80 -29.90
N GLY A 39 23.41 -9.40 -29.43
CA GLY A 39 22.16 -10.00 -29.89
C GLY A 39 20.92 -9.82 -29.01
N LEU A 40 21.02 -9.27 -27.80
CA LEU A 40 19.85 -9.00 -26.97
C LEU A 40 19.28 -7.61 -27.31
N LYS A 41 18.05 -7.60 -27.83
CA LYS A 41 17.24 -6.38 -27.99
C LYS A 41 17.21 -5.62 -26.66
N PRO A 42 17.37 -4.28 -26.68
CA PRO A 42 17.33 -3.51 -25.44
C PRO A 42 15.97 -3.72 -24.77
N ALA A 43 16.01 -4.05 -23.47
CA ALA A 43 14.83 -3.96 -22.63
C ALA A 43 14.28 -2.54 -22.76
N HIS A 44 12.99 -2.42 -23.06
CA HIS A 44 12.30 -1.14 -23.08
C HIS A 44 12.37 -0.56 -21.65
N PHE A 45 13.30 0.36 -21.45
CA PHE A 45 13.33 1.22 -20.29
C PHE A 45 12.14 2.15 -20.43
N ILE A 46 11.08 1.88 -19.68
CA ILE A 46 9.97 2.82 -19.54
C ILE A 46 10.51 3.95 -18.67
N GLU A 47 10.52 5.17 -19.19
CA GLU A 47 10.97 6.34 -18.42
C GLU A 47 10.13 6.48 -17.13
N PRO A 48 10.77 6.75 -15.97
CA PRO A 48 10.09 6.81 -14.68
C PRO A 48 9.01 7.90 -14.60
N GLU A 49 9.07 8.90 -15.48
CA GLU A 49 8.15 10.04 -15.49
C GLU A 49 6.74 9.68 -15.98
N THR A 50 6.60 8.72 -16.90
CA THR A 50 5.29 8.34 -17.45
C THR A 50 4.47 7.48 -16.48
N ALA A 51 5.14 6.62 -15.71
CA ALA A 51 4.52 5.80 -14.68
C ALA A 51 4.12 6.64 -13.44
N ALA A 52 4.92 7.65 -13.10
CA ALA A 52 4.62 8.58 -12.01
C ALA A 52 3.41 9.48 -12.34
N ALA A 53 3.35 10.04 -13.56
CA ALA A 53 2.27 10.93 -13.98
C ALA A 53 0.88 10.26 -14.00
N GLN A 54 0.79 9.01 -14.48
CA GLN A 54 -0.47 8.24 -14.46
C GLN A 54 -0.89 7.86 -13.03
N CYS A 55 0.07 7.68 -12.12
CA CYS A 55 -0.21 7.34 -10.73
C CYS A 55 -0.70 8.55 -9.92
N THR A 56 -0.23 9.76 -10.26
CA THR A 56 -0.64 11.00 -9.58
C THR A 56 -2.05 11.47 -9.94
N ASP A 57 -2.54 11.19 -11.16
CA ASP A 57 -3.93 11.52 -11.51
C ASP A 57 -4.94 10.60 -10.79
N TYR A 58 -4.57 9.35 -10.52
CA TYR A 58 -5.39 8.43 -9.72
C TYR A 58 -5.59 8.90 -8.27
N HIS A 59 -4.65 9.68 -7.74
CA HIS A 59 -4.66 10.14 -6.36
C HIS A 59 -5.74 11.18 -6.06
N ARG A 60 -6.18 11.95 -7.07
CA ARG A 60 -7.03 13.13 -6.83
C ARG A 60 -8.53 12.84 -6.84
N GLU A 61 -8.96 11.70 -7.39
CA GLU A 61 -10.38 11.34 -7.56
C GLU A 61 -10.96 10.52 -6.38
N ASN A 62 -10.15 10.21 -5.37
CA ASN A 62 -10.51 9.25 -4.32
C ASN A 62 -11.29 9.87 -3.13
N ILE A 63 -12.37 10.60 -3.43
CA ILE A 63 -13.20 11.21 -2.37
C ILE A 63 -14.19 10.18 -1.78
N MET A 64 -14.43 9.06 -2.47
CA MET A 64 -15.61 8.23 -2.23
C MET A 64 -15.29 6.72 -2.31
N MET A 65 -15.18 6.08 -1.15
CA MET A 65 -14.89 4.63 -1.01
C MET A 65 -16.15 3.78 -0.93
N LEU A 66 -16.21 2.69 -1.70
CA LEU A 66 -17.25 1.68 -1.55
C LEU A 66 -17.01 0.83 -0.30
N CYS A 67 -18.09 0.40 0.34
CA CYS A 67 -18.01 -0.58 1.43
C CYS A 67 -17.45 -1.92 0.91
N PRO A 68 -16.41 -2.48 1.54
CA PRO A 68 -15.78 -3.73 1.09
C PRO A 68 -16.62 -4.97 1.44
N ALA A 69 -17.66 -4.81 2.26
CA ALA A 69 -18.55 -5.91 2.64
C ALA A 69 -19.28 -6.46 1.40
N THR A 70 -19.24 -7.79 1.26
CA THR A 70 -19.87 -8.51 0.16
C THR A 70 -21.34 -8.10 0.04
N HIS A 71 -21.77 -7.80 -1.19
CA HIS A 71 -23.13 -7.32 -1.54
C HIS A 71 -23.61 -5.98 -0.91
N CYS A 72 -22.79 -5.25 -0.14
CA CYS A 72 -23.24 -3.97 0.41
C CYS A 72 -23.28 -2.86 -0.66
N GLY A 73 -22.14 -2.61 -1.31
CA GLY A 73 -22.01 -1.64 -2.42
C GLY A 73 -22.35 -0.19 -2.06
N HIS A 74 -22.59 0.13 -0.78
CA HIS A 74 -22.86 1.49 -0.34
C HIS A 74 -21.58 2.29 -0.17
N MET A 75 -21.71 3.60 -0.29
CA MET A 75 -20.64 4.53 0.05
C MET A 75 -20.31 4.46 1.53
N MET A 76 -19.02 4.53 1.85
CA MET A 76 -18.56 4.76 3.20
C MET A 76 -18.45 6.26 3.48
N GLU A 77 -18.74 6.63 4.72
CA GLU A 77 -18.71 7.99 5.22
C GLU A 77 -17.58 8.13 6.24
N ALA A 78 -17.06 9.35 6.40
CA ALA A 78 -16.07 9.64 7.44
C ALA A 78 -16.69 9.49 8.83
N ASP A 79 -16.04 8.72 9.71
CA ASP A 79 -16.40 8.66 11.13
C ASP A 79 -15.79 9.89 11.82
N VAL A 80 -16.55 10.99 11.84
CA VAL A 80 -16.14 12.26 12.45
C VAL A 80 -15.78 12.14 13.94
N ARG A 81 -16.25 11.09 14.63
CA ARG A 81 -15.94 10.86 16.05
C ARG A 81 -14.57 10.24 16.23
N ALA A 82 -14.17 9.36 15.32
CA ALA A 82 -12.84 8.77 15.30
C ALA A 82 -11.79 9.71 14.68
N GLY A 83 -12.21 10.54 13.73
CA GLY A 83 -11.40 11.61 13.15
C GLY A 83 -10.24 11.11 12.29
N TYR A 84 -9.28 12.02 12.09
CA TYR A 84 -8.06 11.80 11.34
C TYR A 84 -6.88 11.63 12.30
N ASP A 85 -6.05 10.63 12.04
CA ASP A 85 -4.79 10.45 12.75
C ASP A 85 -3.63 11.06 11.95
N PRO A 86 -3.03 12.18 12.40
CA PRO A 86 -1.91 12.82 11.71
C PRO A 86 -0.62 12.01 11.74
N CYS A 87 -0.48 11.03 12.64
CA CYS A 87 0.71 10.20 12.70
C CYS A 87 0.69 9.09 11.64
N SER A 88 -0.47 8.51 11.37
CA SER A 88 -0.64 7.50 10.32
C SER A 88 -1.07 8.06 8.97
N GLY A 89 -1.71 9.24 8.94
CA GLY A 89 -2.34 9.79 7.74
C GLY A 89 -3.63 9.07 7.34
N LEU A 90 -4.23 8.33 8.27
CA LEU A 90 -5.46 7.58 8.05
C LEU A 90 -6.69 8.30 8.58
N GLU A 91 -7.79 8.14 7.87
CA GLU A 91 -9.12 8.56 8.28
C GLU A 91 -10.00 7.34 8.52
N CYS A 92 -10.70 7.32 9.65
CA CYS A 92 -11.67 6.28 9.94
C CYS A 92 -12.94 6.48 9.11
N LEU A 93 -13.44 5.39 8.55
CA LEU A 93 -14.68 5.36 7.79
C LEU A 93 -15.67 4.38 8.41
N TYR A 94 -16.95 4.64 8.20
CA TYR A 94 -18.02 3.69 8.51
C TYR A 94 -19.02 3.60 7.36
N CYS A 95 -19.66 2.45 7.20
CA CYS A 95 -20.76 2.26 6.26
C CYS A 95 -22.09 2.47 6.98
N PRO A 96 -22.94 3.44 6.58
CA PRO A 96 -24.22 3.68 7.23
C PRO A 96 -25.23 2.53 7.01
N ARG A 97 -25.03 1.69 5.98
CA ARG A 97 -25.94 0.58 5.67
C ARG A 97 -25.68 -0.69 6.47
N CYS A 98 -24.42 -1.11 6.58
CA CYS A 98 -24.06 -2.38 7.21
C CYS A 98 -23.25 -2.23 8.50
N GLY A 99 -22.88 -1.00 8.88
CA GLY A 99 -22.07 -0.73 10.06
C GLY A 99 -20.59 -1.11 9.93
N HIS A 100 -20.14 -1.59 8.76
CA HIS A 100 -18.73 -1.90 8.50
C HIS A 100 -17.85 -0.69 8.81
N ARG A 101 -16.76 -0.90 9.55
CA ARG A 101 -15.77 0.14 9.87
C ARG A 101 -14.45 -0.21 9.21
N GLY A 102 -13.74 0.81 8.73
CA GLY A 102 -12.46 0.65 8.06
C GLY A 102 -11.67 1.95 8.07
N MET A 103 -10.54 1.96 7.37
CA MET A 103 -9.69 3.14 7.23
C MET A 103 -9.46 3.46 5.76
N LYS A 104 -9.18 4.73 5.46
CA LYS A 104 -8.60 5.14 4.18
C LYS A 104 -7.40 6.05 4.41
N ALA A 105 -6.48 6.06 3.46
CA ALA A 105 -5.46 7.10 3.38
C ALA A 105 -6.11 8.43 3.00
N ARG A 106 -5.86 9.50 3.77
CA ARG A 106 -6.42 10.83 3.46
C ARG A 106 -6.04 11.29 2.05
N ASP A 107 -4.76 11.15 1.73
CA ASP A 107 -4.19 11.58 0.45
C ASP A 107 -4.12 10.44 -0.58
N GLY A 108 -4.75 9.30 -0.30
CA GLY A 108 -4.63 8.07 -1.09
C GLY A 108 -3.33 7.29 -0.83
N VAL A 109 -3.28 6.05 -1.30
CA VAL A 109 -2.10 5.17 -1.21
C VAL A 109 -1.06 5.54 -2.27
N GLN A 110 0.18 5.81 -1.86
CA GLN A 110 1.26 6.24 -2.73
C GLN A 110 2.15 5.05 -3.10
N LEU A 111 2.33 4.79 -4.39
CA LEU A 111 3.21 3.71 -4.85
C LEU A 111 4.68 4.10 -4.60
N LEU A 112 5.39 3.28 -3.82
CA LEU A 112 6.81 3.44 -3.55
C LEU A 112 7.68 2.65 -4.52
N PHE A 113 7.37 1.35 -4.69
CA PHE A 113 8.17 0.43 -5.50
C PHE A 113 7.28 -0.59 -6.21
N THR A 114 7.71 -1.01 -7.40
CA THR A 114 7.09 -2.11 -8.17
C THR A 114 8.14 -3.15 -8.54
N GLY A 115 7.78 -4.42 -8.37
CA GLY A 115 8.47 -5.58 -8.92
C GLY A 115 7.63 -6.20 -10.04
N GLN A 116 7.90 -7.47 -10.38
CA GLN A 116 7.17 -8.16 -11.46
C GLN A 116 5.67 -8.32 -11.15
N HIS A 117 5.33 -8.67 -9.91
CA HIS A 117 3.95 -8.85 -9.45
C HIS A 117 3.72 -8.29 -8.04
N GLU A 118 4.65 -7.46 -7.57
CA GLU A 118 4.69 -6.94 -6.22
C GLU A 118 4.65 -5.42 -6.27
N TYR A 119 3.79 -4.81 -5.47
CA TYR A 119 3.57 -3.38 -5.43
C TYR A 119 3.61 -2.94 -3.97
N VAL A 120 4.40 -1.94 -3.63
CA VAL A 120 4.50 -1.47 -2.25
C VAL A 120 3.97 -0.05 -2.17
N PHE A 121 3.05 0.16 -1.24
CA PHE A 121 2.38 1.43 -1.03
C PHE A 121 2.68 1.99 0.36
N SER A 122 2.95 3.28 0.45
CA SER A 122 2.81 4.07 1.68
C SER A 122 1.44 4.74 1.72
N TYR A 123 1.07 5.23 2.89
CA TYR A 123 -0.09 6.09 3.08
C TYR A 123 0.21 6.99 4.28
N GLY A 124 0.18 8.31 4.06
CA GLY A 124 0.47 9.27 5.12
C GLY A 124 1.94 9.39 5.53
N PRO A 125 2.22 10.06 6.66
CA PRO A 125 3.57 10.33 7.16
C PRO A 125 4.21 9.15 7.91
N SER A 126 3.52 8.02 8.04
CA SER A 126 4.02 6.82 8.69
C SER A 126 5.04 6.07 7.82
N LEU A 127 5.96 5.33 8.46
CA LEU A 127 6.85 4.36 7.79
C LEU A 127 6.15 3.03 7.47
N SER A 128 4.87 2.92 7.82
CA SER A 128 4.07 1.73 7.52
C SER A 128 3.81 1.62 6.02
N HIS A 129 3.80 0.40 5.52
CA HIS A 129 3.56 0.12 4.12
C HIS A 129 2.73 -1.15 3.93
N LEU A 130 2.00 -1.17 2.83
CA LEU A 130 1.28 -2.34 2.33
C LEU A 130 1.99 -2.88 1.10
N LYS A 131 2.38 -4.15 1.15
CA LYS A 131 2.89 -4.88 0.00
C LYS A 131 1.74 -5.67 -0.63
N VAL A 132 1.31 -5.28 -1.81
CA VAL A 132 0.32 -6.01 -2.61
C VAL A 132 1.04 -6.96 -3.55
N VAL A 133 0.68 -8.24 -3.51
CA VAL A 133 1.16 -9.26 -4.44
C VAL A 133 0.00 -9.73 -5.30
N LEU A 134 0.05 -9.42 -6.59
CA LEU A 134 -0.97 -9.81 -7.56
C LEU A 134 -0.61 -11.15 -8.21
N SER A 135 -1.58 -12.03 -8.40
CA SER A 135 -1.37 -13.20 -9.26
C SER A 135 -1.45 -12.80 -10.74
N MET A 136 -0.72 -13.52 -11.61
CA MET A 136 -0.81 -13.32 -13.07
C MET A 136 -2.24 -13.47 -13.60
N VAL A 137 -3.03 -14.36 -12.99
CA VAL A 137 -4.45 -14.56 -13.30
C VAL A 137 -5.26 -13.29 -13.00
N ALA A 138 -5.09 -12.70 -11.82
CA ALA A 138 -5.76 -11.45 -11.46
C ALA A 138 -5.39 -10.30 -12.40
N ILE A 139 -4.09 -10.17 -12.71
CA ILE A 139 -3.60 -9.14 -13.62
C ILE A 139 -4.27 -9.27 -14.99
N ASN A 140 -4.30 -10.47 -15.58
CA ASN A 140 -4.88 -10.67 -16.89
C ASN A 140 -6.40 -10.44 -16.88
N LEU A 141 -7.09 -10.90 -15.83
CA LEU A 141 -8.53 -10.71 -15.68
C LEU A 141 -8.92 -9.22 -15.69
N PHE A 142 -8.26 -8.39 -14.87
CA PHE A 142 -8.58 -6.96 -14.81
C PHE A 142 -8.03 -6.16 -16.00
N ARG A 143 -6.93 -6.62 -16.61
CA ARG A 143 -6.43 -6.02 -17.85
C ARG A 143 -7.45 -6.14 -18.99
N THR A 144 -8.16 -7.27 -19.09
CA THR A 144 -9.27 -7.39 -20.07
C THR A 144 -10.45 -6.45 -19.81
N GLN A 145 -10.53 -5.88 -18.61
CA GLN A 145 -11.53 -4.87 -18.21
C GLN A 145 -10.99 -3.43 -18.32
N GLY A 146 -9.78 -3.24 -18.86
CA GLY A 146 -9.16 -1.92 -19.04
C GLY A 146 -8.42 -1.38 -17.80
N MET A 147 -8.27 -2.16 -16.74
CA MET A 147 -7.59 -1.73 -15.52
C MET A 147 -6.10 -2.07 -15.55
N ALA A 148 -5.25 -1.07 -15.34
CA ALA A 148 -3.81 -1.28 -15.28
C ALA A 148 -3.41 -2.05 -14.00
N PRO A 149 -2.32 -2.86 -14.02
CA PRO A 149 -1.90 -3.63 -12.84
C PRO A 149 -1.62 -2.76 -11.60
N THR A 150 -1.02 -1.58 -11.80
CA THR A 150 -0.76 -0.60 -10.73
C THR A 150 -2.06 -0.07 -10.11
N GLN A 151 -3.05 0.22 -10.96
CA GLN A 151 -4.38 0.68 -10.53
C GLN A 151 -5.11 -0.41 -9.73
N LEU A 152 -5.05 -1.67 -10.21
CA LEU A 152 -5.56 -2.81 -9.47
C LEU A 152 -4.86 -2.94 -8.10
N ALA A 153 -3.53 -2.84 -8.07
CA ALA A 153 -2.78 -2.94 -6.84
C ALA A 153 -3.16 -1.82 -5.83
N ALA A 154 -3.39 -0.60 -6.31
CA ALA A 154 -3.86 0.50 -5.48
C ALA A 154 -5.25 0.19 -4.88
N HIS A 155 -6.19 -0.34 -5.68
CA HIS A 155 -7.49 -0.77 -5.15
C HIS A 155 -7.40 -1.90 -4.13
N VAL A 156 -6.48 -2.83 -4.32
CA VAL A 156 -6.25 -3.90 -3.33
C VAL A 156 -5.68 -3.33 -2.03
N ALA A 157 -4.78 -2.34 -2.11
CA ALA A 157 -4.26 -1.65 -0.93
C ALA A 157 -5.36 -0.85 -0.20
N ASP A 158 -6.20 -0.13 -0.94
CA ASP A 158 -7.39 0.55 -0.42
C ASP A 158 -8.34 -0.42 0.27
N TRP A 159 -8.65 -1.55 -0.38
CA TRP A 159 -9.46 -2.61 0.21
C TRP A 159 -8.87 -3.12 1.52
N ALA A 160 -7.55 -3.32 1.58
CA ALA A 160 -6.88 -3.79 2.78
C ALA A 160 -7.04 -2.80 3.94
N LEU A 161 -6.88 -1.50 3.70
CA LEU A 161 -7.14 -0.45 4.70
C LEU A 161 -8.60 -0.46 5.16
N LEU A 162 -9.55 -0.62 4.24
CA LEU A 162 -10.97 -0.73 4.55
C LEU A 162 -11.30 -1.97 5.38
N MET A 163 -10.52 -3.04 5.22
CA MET A 163 -10.62 -4.26 6.03
C MET A 163 -9.84 -4.18 7.36
N GLY A 164 -9.21 -3.04 7.65
CA GLY A 164 -8.45 -2.81 8.88
C GLY A 164 -6.99 -3.25 8.82
N GLN A 165 -6.50 -3.74 7.68
CA GLN A 165 -5.11 -4.11 7.50
C GLN A 165 -4.29 -2.89 7.09
N VAL A 166 -3.55 -2.36 8.06
CA VAL A 166 -2.69 -1.18 7.86
C VAL A 166 -1.29 -1.54 7.33
N CYS A 167 -0.74 -2.71 7.65
CA CYS A 167 0.62 -3.06 7.21
C CYS A 167 0.75 -4.50 6.74
N GLY A 168 1.92 -4.83 6.19
CA GLY A 168 2.28 -6.19 5.81
C GLY A 168 1.94 -6.52 4.36
N THR A 169 1.70 -7.80 4.06
CA THR A 169 1.51 -8.29 2.69
C THR A 169 0.05 -8.69 2.44
N VAL A 170 -0.55 -8.17 1.37
CA VAL A 170 -1.87 -8.56 0.86
C VAL A 170 -1.66 -9.38 -0.39
N ARG A 171 -2.08 -10.65 -0.38
CA ARG A 171 -1.97 -11.54 -1.54
C ARG A 171 -3.30 -11.60 -2.27
N PHE A 172 -3.35 -11.03 -3.47
CA PHE A 172 -4.49 -11.16 -4.37
C PHE A 172 -4.27 -12.34 -5.31
N ALA A 173 -4.33 -13.54 -4.71
CA ALA A 173 -4.08 -14.84 -5.33
C ALA A 173 -5.06 -15.88 -4.77
N GLY A 174 -5.50 -16.84 -5.61
CA GLY A 174 -6.40 -17.91 -5.20
C GLY A 174 -7.75 -17.87 -5.92
N ASP A 175 -8.83 -18.22 -5.21
CA ASP A 175 -10.21 -18.09 -5.70
C ASP A 175 -10.63 -16.62 -5.72
N LEU A 176 -10.13 -15.92 -6.75
CA LEU A 176 -10.31 -14.49 -6.91
C LEU A 176 -11.79 -14.14 -6.92
N VAL A 177 -12.62 -14.90 -7.65
CA VAL A 177 -14.03 -14.56 -7.88
C VAL A 177 -14.86 -14.65 -6.60
N LEU A 178 -14.50 -15.53 -5.66
CA LEU A 178 -15.18 -15.62 -4.37
C LEU A 178 -14.65 -14.63 -3.32
N SER A 179 -13.56 -13.90 -3.60
CA SER A 179 -12.99 -12.95 -2.66
C SER A 179 -13.77 -11.63 -2.62
N SER A 180 -14.02 -11.09 -1.42
CA SER A 180 -14.61 -9.75 -1.26
C SER A 180 -13.71 -8.66 -1.88
N CYS A 181 -12.40 -8.89 -1.92
CA CYS A 181 -11.43 -8.02 -2.60
C CYS A 181 -11.70 -7.91 -4.11
N TYR A 182 -12.02 -9.03 -4.79
CA TYR A 182 -12.35 -9.01 -6.21
C TYR A 182 -13.63 -8.23 -6.48
N GLU A 183 -14.69 -8.50 -5.73
CA GLU A 183 -15.96 -7.79 -5.86
C GLU A 183 -15.78 -6.28 -5.64
N TYR A 184 -14.95 -5.91 -4.66
CA TYR A 184 -14.58 -4.51 -4.43
C TYR A 184 -13.84 -3.90 -5.62
N CYS A 185 -12.75 -4.53 -6.09
CA CYS A 185 -11.95 -4.03 -7.20
C CYS A 185 -12.77 -3.93 -8.49
N ARG A 186 -13.65 -4.90 -8.76
CA ARG A 186 -14.57 -4.89 -9.90
C ARG A 186 -15.53 -3.71 -9.87
N ARG A 187 -16.09 -3.38 -8.70
CA ARG A 187 -17.01 -2.24 -8.56
C ARG A 187 -16.29 -0.90 -8.66
N GLN A 188 -15.06 -0.81 -8.14
CA GLN A 188 -14.25 0.39 -8.31
C GLN A 188 -13.87 0.60 -9.78
N ALA A 189 -13.58 -0.48 -10.52
CA ALA A 189 -13.35 -0.42 -11.97
C ALA A 189 -14.53 0.23 -12.73
N THR A 190 -15.77 -0.09 -12.35
CA THR A 190 -16.97 0.46 -13.00
C THR A 190 -17.28 1.91 -12.63
N LYS A 191 -16.65 2.44 -11.58
CA LYS A 191 -16.91 3.79 -11.07
C LYS A 191 -16.00 4.86 -11.64
N SER A 192 -14.80 4.52 -12.10
CA SER A 192 -13.97 5.45 -12.87
C SER A 192 -14.71 5.75 -14.18
N PRO A 193 -15.28 6.95 -14.37
CA PRO A 193 -15.76 7.30 -15.68
C PRO A 193 -14.52 7.40 -16.58
N ALA A 194 -14.62 6.85 -17.78
CA ALA A 194 -13.76 7.28 -18.88
C ALA A 194 -13.70 8.80 -18.84
N VAL A 195 -12.49 9.37 -18.80
CA VAL A 195 -12.27 10.77 -19.14
C VAL A 195 -12.87 10.96 -20.52
N SER A 196 -14.09 11.48 -20.55
CA SER A 196 -14.74 11.93 -21.77
C SER A 196 -13.89 13.07 -22.31
N SER A 197 -13.06 12.74 -23.29
CA SER A 197 -12.44 13.70 -24.19
C SER A 197 -13.53 14.51 -24.88
N LEU A 198 -13.63 15.78 -24.50
CA LEU A 198 -14.23 16.88 -25.27
C LEU A 198 -13.11 17.80 -25.72
#